data_AF-A0A7Y5EC29-F1
#
_entry.id   AF-A0A7Y5EC29-F1
#
_cell.length_a   1.000
_cell.length_b   1.000
_cell.length_c   1.000
_cell.angle_alpha   90.00
_cell.angle_beta   90.00
_cell.angle_gamma   90.00
#
_symmetry.space_group_name_H-M   'P 1'
#
loop_
_entity.id
_entity.type
_entity.pdbx_description
1 polymer ?
#
loop_
_entity_poly.entity_id
_entity_poly.type
_entity_poly.pdbx_seq_one_letter_code
_entity_poly.pdbx_strand_id
1 'polypeptide(L)'
;MHALELPPAPLQPLSLHWLQHGGVEAAILRLDLIDPLISGNKWFKLRHHLQQAGNSKAPGLISLGGNHSNHLHALAAAGKRFGFAT
;
A
#
# COMPACT_ATOMS: atom_id res chain seq x y z
N MET A 1 -15.19 -12.89 -0.61
CA MET A 1 -13.79 -12.56 -0.99
C MET A 1 -12.97 -12.36 0.29
N HIS A 2 -12.52 -13.45 0.91
CA HIS A 2 -11.85 -13.43 2.22
C HIS A 2 -10.32 -13.15 2.15
N ALA A 3 -9.78 -12.61 1.05
CA ALA A 3 -8.32 -12.54 0.83
C ALA A 3 -7.83 -11.16 0.36
N LEU A 4 -8.35 -10.08 0.93
CA LEU A 4 -7.87 -8.72 0.71
C LEU A 4 -7.23 -8.16 1.98
N GLU A 5 -6.40 -8.93 2.68
CA GLU A 5 -5.62 -8.40 3.80
C GLU A 5 -4.13 -8.68 3.62
N LEU A 6 -3.35 -7.60 3.73
CA LEU A 6 -1.90 -7.63 3.81
C LEU A 6 -1.48 -7.64 5.28
N PRO A 7 -0.28 -8.13 5.61
CA PRO A 7 0.22 -8.13 6.98
C PRO A 7 0.25 -6.71 7.57
N PRO A 8 0.13 -6.59 8.92
CA PRO A 8 0.23 -5.30 9.58
C PRO A 8 1.63 -4.70 9.38
N ALA A 9 1.69 -3.38 9.20
CA ALA A 9 2.96 -2.69 9.06
C ALA A 9 3.67 -2.58 10.41
N PRO A 10 4.94 -3.01 10.53
CA PRO A 10 5.66 -2.92 11.79
C PRO A 10 6.03 -1.47 12.10
N LEU A 11 5.95 -1.11 13.38
CA LEU A 11 6.46 0.16 13.91
C LEU A 11 7.89 -0.05 14.38
N GLN A 12 8.85 0.64 13.76
CA GLN A 12 10.26 0.49 14.04
C GLN A 12 10.78 1.72 14.80
N PRO A 13 11.14 1.61 16.09
CA PRO A 13 11.73 2.71 16.84
C PRO A 13 13.06 3.18 16.23
N LEU A 14 13.31 4.49 16.29
CA LEU A 14 14.56 5.10 15.85
C LEU A 14 15.44 5.44 17.05
N SER A 15 16.58 4.76 17.15
CA SER A 15 17.62 5.09 18.12
C SER A 15 18.72 5.89 17.43
N LEU A 16 18.53 7.22 17.34
CA LEU A 16 19.52 8.14 16.77
C LEU A 16 20.04 9.07 17.86
N HIS A 17 21.35 9.29 17.87
CA HIS A 17 22.02 10.09 18.90
C HIS A 17 21.38 11.48 19.06
N TRP A 18 21.07 12.17 17.96
CA TRP A 18 20.48 13.51 17.99
C TRP A 18 19.03 13.52 18.50
N LEU A 19 18.27 12.44 18.32
CA LEU A 19 16.92 12.30 18.90
C LEU A 19 17.01 12.17 20.43
N GLN A 20 17.95 11.36 20.90
CA GLN A 20 18.21 11.17 22.32
C GLN A 20 18.65 12.48 23.00
N HIS A 21 19.53 13.26 22.35
CA HIS A 21 19.96 14.56 22.86
C HIS A 21 18.81 15.57 22.97
N GLY A 22 17.83 15.49 22.07
CA GLY A 22 16.64 16.32 22.10
C GLY A 22 15.53 15.82 23.03
N GLY A 23 15.68 14.67 23.67
CA GLY A 23 14.60 14.03 24.44
C GLY A 23 13.38 13.67 23.58
N VAL A 24 13.59 13.39 22.29
CA VAL A 24 12.52 13.08 21.33
C VAL A 24 12.49 11.58 21.04
N GLU A 25 11.32 10.98 21.18
CA GLU A 25 11.05 9.62 20.71
C GLU A 25 10.47 9.66 19.29
N ALA A 26 11.03 8.84 18.40
CA ALA A 26 10.53 8.71 17.04
C ALA A 26 10.52 7.25 16.59
N ALA A 27 9.59 6.91 15.70
CA ALA A 27 9.49 5.60 15.08
C ALA A 27 9.02 5.72 13.62
N ILE A 28 9.37 4.72 12.80
CA ILE A 28 8.93 4.60 11.42
C ILE A 28 7.88 3.50 11.32
N LEU A 29 6.69 3.84 10.84
CA LEU A 29 5.72 2.84 10.42
C LEU A 29 6.12 2.32 9.02
N ARG A 30 6.63 1.09 8.97
CA ARG A 30 7.20 0.46 7.77
C ARG A 30 6.14 -0.09 6.81
N LEU A 31 5.35 0.83 6.24
CA LEU A 31 4.34 0.48 5.23
C LEU A 31 4.96 -0.16 3.98
N ASP A 32 6.24 0.06 3.73
CA ASP A 32 6.96 -0.54 2.60
C ASP A 32 7.10 -2.06 2.72
N LEU A 33 7.08 -2.60 3.94
CA LEU A 33 7.27 -4.02 4.23
C LEU A 33 5.98 -4.85 4.12
N ILE A 34 4.82 -4.22 3.90
CA ILE A 34 3.54 -4.94 3.85
C ILE A 34 3.39 -5.77 2.56
N ASP A 35 4.01 -5.32 1.47
CA ASP A 35 4.02 -5.99 0.18
C ASP A 35 5.12 -5.42 -0.74
N PRO A 36 5.85 -6.26 -1.49
CA PRO A 36 6.93 -5.79 -2.37
C PRO A 36 6.45 -5.01 -3.61
N LEU A 37 5.21 -5.21 -4.06
CA LEU A 37 4.68 -4.60 -5.29
C LEU A 37 3.52 -3.62 -5.00
N ILE A 38 2.63 -3.97 -4.08
CA ILE A 38 1.52 -3.14 -3.59
C ILE A 38 1.99 -2.40 -2.32
N SER A 39 3.18 -1.81 -2.41
CA SER A 39 3.94 -1.31 -1.27
C SER A 39 3.45 0.06 -0.77
N GLY A 40 3.75 0.35 0.50
CA GLY A 40 3.56 1.66 1.11
C GLY A 40 2.10 2.01 1.35
N ASN A 41 1.77 3.30 1.23
CA ASN A 41 0.41 3.78 1.44
C ASN A 41 -0.59 3.39 0.33
N LYS A 42 -0.12 2.75 -0.76
CA LYS A 42 -0.96 2.46 -1.92
C LYS A 42 -2.01 1.40 -1.61
N TRP A 43 -1.65 0.37 -0.85
CA TRP A 43 -2.60 -0.64 -0.40
C TRP A 43 -3.81 -0.02 0.32
N PHE A 44 -3.57 0.85 1.30
CA PHE A 44 -4.61 1.50 2.07
C PHE A 44 -5.53 2.39 1.23
N LYS A 45 -5.02 2.93 0.13
CA LYS A 45 -5.80 3.69 -0.86
C LYS A 45 -6.60 2.78 -1.78
N LEU A 46 -6.03 1.64 -2.20
CA LEU A 46 -6.64 0.76 -3.21
C LEU A 46 -7.66 -0.22 -2.64
N ARG A 47 -7.47 -0.73 -1.41
CA ARG A 47 -8.25 -1.87 -0.88
C ARG A 47 -9.77 -1.71 -0.99
N HIS A 48 -10.26 -0.50 -0.72
CA HIS A 48 -11.69 -0.19 -0.74
C HIS A 48 -12.23 -0.12 -2.17
N HIS A 49 -11.45 0.42 -3.11
CA HIS A 49 -11.81 0.45 -4.53
C HIS A 49 -11.77 -0.95 -5.16
N LEU A 50 -10.78 -1.78 -4.78
CA LEU A 50 -10.71 -3.19 -5.20
C LEU A 50 -11.92 -3.99 -4.70
N GLN A 51 -12.29 -3.80 -3.44
CA GLN A 51 -13.48 -4.42 -2.86
C GLN A 51 -14.74 -3.95 -3.57
N GLN A 52 -14.88 -2.65 -3.82
CA GLN A 52 -16.02 -2.10 -4.55
C GLN A 52 -16.11 -2.67 -5.98
N ALA A 53 -14.99 -2.73 -6.71
CA ALA A 53 -14.94 -3.29 -8.07
C ALA A 53 -15.31 -4.77 -8.10
N GLY A 54 -14.86 -5.55 -7.11
CA GLY A 54 -15.28 -6.95 -6.96
C GLY A 54 -16.79 -7.07 -6.70
N ASN A 55 -17.32 -6.24 -5.80
CA ASN A 55 -18.75 -6.24 -5.46
C ASN A 55 -19.64 -5.81 -6.64
N SER A 56 -19.20 -4.83 -7.43
CA SER A 56 -19.93 -4.35 -8.61
C SER A 56 -19.71 -5.19 -9.86
N LYS A 57 -18.84 -6.21 -9.79
CA LYS A 57 -18.38 -7.01 -10.96
C LYS A 57 -17.88 -6.10 -12.09
N ALA A 58 -17.12 -5.06 -11.73
CA ALA A 58 -16.58 -4.12 -12.69
C ALA A 58 -15.69 -4.86 -13.71
N PRO A 59 -15.72 -4.47 -15.00
CA PRO A 59 -14.90 -5.11 -16.03
C PRO A 59 -13.39 -4.86 -15.85
N GLY A 60 -13.03 -3.83 -15.07
CA GLY A 60 -11.64 -3.47 -14.79
C GLY A 60 -11.54 -2.24 -13.90
N LEU A 61 -10.31 -1.78 -13.69
CA LEU A 61 -9.93 -0.62 -12.89
C LEU A 61 -9.16 0.36 -13.77
N ILE A 62 -9.33 1.65 -13.52
CA ILE A 62 -8.54 2.70 -14.17
C ILE A 62 -8.00 3.66 -13.11
N SER A 63 -6.80 4.18 -13.33
CA SER A 63 -6.21 5.25 -12.54
C SER A 63 -5.29 6.09 -13.42
N LEU A 64 -4.88 7.25 -12.91
CA LEU A 64 -4.09 8.24 -13.63
C LEU A 64 -2.87 8.62 -12.81
N GLY A 65 -1.76 8.92 -13.49
CA GLY A 65 -0.50 9.32 -12.85
C GLY A 65 0.60 9.60 -13.88
N GLY A 66 1.72 10.16 -13.42
CA GLY A 66 2.89 10.41 -14.27
C GLY A 66 3.78 9.18 -14.48
N ASN A 67 4.85 9.35 -15.26
CA ASN A 67 5.73 8.28 -15.75
C ASN A 67 6.35 7.38 -14.68
N HIS A 68 6.53 7.87 -13.44
CA HIS A 68 7.10 7.11 -12.32
C HIS A 68 6.10 6.94 -11.16
N SER A 69 4.81 6.78 -11.47
CA SER A 69 3.76 6.66 -10.46
C SER A 69 3.79 5.31 -9.74
N ASN A 70 4.22 5.33 -8.48
CA ASN A 70 4.07 4.18 -7.56
C ASN A 70 2.61 3.72 -7.40
N HIS A 71 1.64 4.61 -7.64
CA HIS A 71 0.23 4.24 -7.55
C HIS A 71 -0.22 3.40 -8.75
N LEU A 72 0.21 3.76 -9.96
CA LEU A 72 -0.08 2.97 -11.17
C LEU A 72 0.61 1.60 -11.10
N HIS A 73 1.86 1.58 -10.62
CA HIS A 73 2.58 0.32 -10.39
C HIS A 73 1.83 -0.59 -9.39
N ALA A 74 1.44 -0.06 -8.23
CA ALA A 74 0.68 -0.80 -7.24
C ALA A 74 -0.71 -1.24 -7.73
N LEU A 75 -1.39 -0.41 -8.55
CA LEU A 75 -2.67 -0.76 -9.15
C LEU A 75 -2.51 -1.94 -10.11
N ALA A 76 -1.55 -1.90 -11.02
CA ALA A 76 -1.29 -2.99 -11.96
C ALA A 76 -0.94 -4.31 -11.22
N ALA A 77 -0.11 -4.22 -10.18
CA ALA A 77 0.19 -5.37 -9.32
C ALA A 77 -1.06 -5.93 -8.63
N ALA A 78 -1.93 -5.06 -8.12
CA ALA A 78 -3.20 -5.46 -7.50
C ALA A 78 -4.17 -6.05 -8.53
N GLY A 79 -4.28 -5.46 -9.72
CA GLY A 79 -5.09 -5.95 -10.82
C GLY A 79 -4.70 -7.38 -11.20
N LYS A 80 -3.41 -7.60 -11.43
CA LYS A 80 -2.87 -8.94 -11.69
C LYS A 80 -3.16 -9.92 -10.55
N ARG A 81 -2.97 -9.51 -9.28
CA ARG A 81 -3.13 -10.39 -8.11
C ARG A 81 -4.58 -10.76 -7.83
N PHE A 82 -5.51 -9.83 -8.03
CA PHE A 82 -6.92 -9.99 -7.68
C PHE A 82 -7.83 -10.24 -8.89
N GLY A 83 -7.26 -10.35 -10.09
CA GLY A 83 -7.99 -10.70 -11.31
C GLY A 83 -8.78 -9.56 -11.94
N PHE A 84 -8.36 -8.31 -11.75
CA PHE A 84 -8.95 -7.15 -12.43
C PHE A 84 -8.12 -6.77 -13.65
N ALA A 85 -8.79 -6.45 -14.76
CA ALA A 85 -8.15 -5.74 -15.86
C ALA A 85 -7.74 -4.33 -15.39
N THR A 86 -6.55 -3.88 -15.76
CA THR A 86 -5.96 -2.57 -15.42
C THR A 86 -5.25 -1.97 -16.61
#